data_AF-S8EIV1-F1
#
_entry.id   AF-S8EIV1-F1
#
_cell.length_a   1.000
_cell.length_b   1.000
_cell.length_c   1.000
_cell.angle_alpha   90.00
_cell.angle_beta   90.00
_cell.angle_gamma   90.00
#
_symmetry.space_group_name_H-M   'P 1'
#
loop_
_entity.id
_entity.type
_entity.pdbx_description
1 polymer ?
#
loop_
_entity_poly.entity_id
_entity_poly.type
_entity_poly.pdbx_seq_one_letter_code
_entity_poly.pdbx_strand_id
1 'polypeptide(L)'
;MRHGSTTPEVDSGDGDTLIDTTYATHFSKHLDHVRAHLAGKDKSGRLPPSFIPPSAHWTSAEKDLFFHALAIHSRLRPDLIAEEIRTKTMVDVCLYIRSLESGARENGPMPRRDFQIAMQVTDVFVALEDQKAQPSLVAEPQWENRALEEDRQLELEAREKAVRARKGEAQSETNEEYRQDVRRRRKEFKQWVADRRNEWKLEDTLRTLDFTTLKAMDRVLRDEDEARVQANGAEIVPDEAIAGRDFEVVESHEEVHRKLASAADSQQLVSPVIEEQAPSAAEQSVIAAALDDEMIDPMLRDHSQGAHLIPPSTAAATSGDALGHPDPANTPAHTLPYAQSHPRTPPFTPASLPPEDTPSTSRASSVAFEPSAESQFTASARRKLQKRLHMRKKRAEARGLPTVSTAVRLKAGRKRSEKVLRGPAAYAKPASRDSQNALSGDAAIGPPVEAGGGSQIGVGHQASSESLRKRSRHRHVSGVTLPYKLLQKLRDVGLDADALQEECVGIVNLKGLPRLM
;
A
#
# COMPACT_ATOMS: atom_id res chain seq x y z
N MET A 1 44.99 47.24 1.62
CA MET A 1 43.53 47.15 1.40
C MET A 1 43.12 45.71 1.67
N ARG A 2 42.47 45.46 2.82
CA ARG A 2 41.98 44.14 3.21
C ARG A 2 40.54 44.03 2.72
N HIS A 3 40.27 43.19 1.73
CA HIS A 3 38.91 42.81 1.38
C HIS A 3 38.37 41.95 2.52
N GLY A 4 37.56 42.54 3.38
CA GLY A 4 36.80 41.81 4.39
C GLY A 4 35.78 40.93 3.67
N SER A 5 36.00 39.62 3.69
CA SER A 5 35.03 38.63 3.27
C SER A 5 33.93 38.58 4.32
N THR A 6 32.91 39.42 4.15
CA THR A 6 31.66 39.35 4.92
C THR A 6 30.97 38.06 4.52
N THR A 7 31.15 37.02 5.34
CA THR A 7 30.32 35.82 5.27
C THR A 7 28.88 36.24 5.60
N PRO A 8 27.91 36.06 4.70
CA PRO A 8 26.52 36.36 5.01
C PRO A 8 26.09 35.44 6.16
N GLU A 9 25.73 36.04 7.29
CA GLU A 9 24.99 35.33 8.34
C GLU A 9 23.71 34.81 7.70
N VAL A 10 23.61 33.49 7.61
CA VAL A 10 22.39 32.80 7.21
C VAL A 10 21.46 32.89 8.40
N ASP A 11 20.69 33.98 8.41
CA ASP A 11 19.58 34.20 9.33
C ASP A 11 18.68 32.96 9.29
N SER A 12 18.71 32.19 10.39
CA SER A 12 17.93 30.97 10.57
C SER A 12 16.50 31.34 10.98
N GLY A 13 15.93 32.31 10.28
CA GLY A 13 14.51 32.62 10.35
C GLY A 13 13.75 31.39 9.90
N ASP A 14 12.66 31.09 10.61
CA ASP A 14 11.69 30.03 10.35
C ASP A 14 11.46 29.91 8.84
N GLY A 15 12.28 29.07 8.24
CA GLY A 15 12.42 28.98 6.81
C GLY A 15 11.29 28.11 6.36
N ASP A 16 10.08 28.67 6.30
CA ASP A 16 9.04 28.18 5.43
C ASP A 16 9.75 27.94 4.10
N THR A 17 10.03 26.66 3.83
CA THR A 17 10.73 26.22 2.63
C THR A 17 9.77 26.51 1.51
N LEU A 18 9.79 27.76 1.05
CA LEU A 18 8.85 28.31 0.10
C LEU A 18 9.02 27.49 -1.16
N ILE A 19 8.09 26.56 -1.36
CA ILE A 19 8.06 25.68 -2.51
C ILE A 19 8.00 26.62 -3.71
N ASP A 20 8.98 26.50 -4.60
CA ASP A 20 9.03 27.28 -5.82
C ASP A 20 7.76 26.98 -6.63
N THR A 21 6.79 27.91 -6.57
CA THR A 21 5.48 27.74 -7.19
C THR A 21 5.60 27.60 -8.71
N THR A 22 6.64 28.18 -9.31
CA THR A 22 6.91 28.03 -10.74
C THR A 22 7.38 26.62 -11.06
N TYR A 23 8.28 26.05 -10.26
CA TYR A 23 8.70 24.66 -10.40
C TYR A 23 7.53 23.69 -10.18
N ALA A 24 6.74 23.90 -9.12
CA ALA A 24 5.59 23.06 -8.82
C ALA A 24 4.53 23.06 -9.94
N THR A 25 4.26 24.22 -10.56
CA THR A 25 3.33 24.32 -11.70
C THR A 25 3.88 23.67 -12.98
N HIS A 26 5.19 23.76 -13.22
CA HIS A 26 5.82 23.03 -14.32
C HIS A 26 5.79 21.52 -14.10
N PHE A 27 6.06 21.08 -12.88
CA PHE A 27 6.03 19.67 -12.49
C PHE A 27 4.62 19.10 -12.59
N SER A 28 3.60 19.79 -12.08
CA SER A 28 2.20 19.34 -12.20
C SER A 28 1.75 19.23 -13.65
N LYS A 29 2.07 20.23 -14.48
CA LYS A 29 1.81 20.18 -15.93
C LYS A 29 2.52 19.01 -16.61
N HIS A 30 3.73 18.68 -16.18
CA HIS A 30 4.45 17.52 -16.68
C HIS A 30 3.75 16.22 -16.26
N LEU A 31 3.35 16.08 -14.99
CA LEU A 31 2.59 14.92 -14.51
C LEU A 31 1.27 14.74 -15.26
N ASP A 32 0.53 15.83 -15.50
CA ASP A 32 -0.72 15.77 -16.26
C ASP A 32 -0.49 15.31 -17.70
N HIS A 33 0.60 15.75 -18.31
CA HIS A 33 1.00 15.27 -19.64
C HIS A 33 1.38 13.79 -19.62
N VAL A 34 2.16 13.33 -18.64
CA VAL A 34 2.51 11.90 -18.50
C VAL A 34 1.27 11.06 -18.26
N ARG A 35 0.37 11.50 -17.38
CA ARG A 35 -0.91 10.82 -17.11
C ARG A 35 -1.80 10.77 -18.34
N ALA A 36 -1.90 11.87 -19.09
CA ALA A 36 -2.65 11.91 -20.34
C ALA A 36 -2.05 10.94 -21.37
N HIS A 37 -0.73 10.96 -21.55
CA HIS A 37 -0.02 10.06 -22.45
C HIS A 37 -0.22 8.59 -22.05
N LEU A 38 -0.06 8.28 -20.76
CA LEU A 38 -0.31 6.94 -20.24
C LEU A 38 -1.75 6.54 -20.51
N ALA A 39 -2.73 7.42 -20.30
CA ALA A 39 -4.14 7.18 -20.62
C ALA A 39 -4.47 7.17 -22.14
N GLY A 40 -3.45 7.16 -23.02
CA GLY A 40 -3.61 7.14 -24.47
C GLY A 40 -4.14 8.45 -25.07
N LYS A 41 -4.17 9.54 -24.30
CA LYS A 41 -4.62 10.87 -24.74
C LYS A 41 -3.42 11.72 -25.15
N ASP A 42 -3.31 11.98 -26.45
CA ASP A 42 -2.28 12.87 -26.99
C ASP A 42 -2.71 14.35 -26.94
N LYS A 43 -1.70 15.24 -26.99
CA LYS A 43 -1.89 16.70 -27.03
C LYS A 43 -2.65 17.19 -28.26
N SER A 44 -2.70 16.38 -29.32
CA SER A 44 -3.41 16.69 -30.57
C SER A 44 -4.94 16.67 -30.43
N GLY A 45 -5.46 16.35 -29.24
CA GLY A 45 -6.89 16.24 -28.99
C GLY A 45 -7.43 14.84 -29.33
N ARG A 46 -8.76 14.69 -29.31
CA ARG A 46 -9.42 13.42 -29.58
C ARG A 46 -9.11 12.96 -31.00
N LEU A 47 -8.61 11.74 -31.14
CA LEU A 47 -8.33 11.15 -32.45
C LEU A 47 -9.64 11.01 -33.23
N PRO A 48 -9.69 11.39 -34.53
CA PRO A 48 -10.89 11.24 -35.32
C PRO A 48 -11.26 9.76 -35.45
N PRO A 49 -12.56 9.38 -35.47
CA PRO A 49 -12.96 8.00 -35.69
C PRO A 49 -12.48 7.50 -37.07
N SER A 50 -12.20 6.20 -37.20
CA SER A 50 -11.82 5.61 -38.48
C SER A 50 -12.51 4.28 -38.73
N PHE A 51 -12.71 3.94 -40.00
CA PHE A 51 -13.23 2.65 -40.41
C PHE A 51 -12.13 1.80 -41.03
N ILE A 52 -11.98 0.56 -40.55
CA ILE A 52 -11.01 -0.40 -41.05
C ILE A 52 -11.78 -1.60 -41.60
N PRO A 53 -11.74 -1.83 -42.92
CA PRO A 53 -12.38 -2.97 -43.54
C PRO A 53 -11.86 -4.30 -42.95
N PRO A 54 -12.72 -5.34 -42.79
CA PRO A 54 -14.07 -5.43 -43.36
C PRO A 54 -15.20 -4.79 -42.53
N SER A 55 -15.07 -4.63 -41.21
CA SER A 55 -16.21 -4.20 -40.37
C SER A 55 -15.84 -3.43 -39.09
N ALA A 56 -14.58 -3.06 -38.89
CA ALA A 56 -14.16 -2.45 -37.63
C ALA A 56 -14.28 -0.92 -37.70
N HIS A 57 -15.37 -0.37 -37.17
CA HIS A 57 -15.46 1.06 -36.86
C HIS A 57 -14.76 1.33 -35.52
N TRP A 58 -13.75 2.20 -35.53
CA TRP A 58 -12.97 2.62 -34.37
C TRP A 58 -13.36 4.03 -33.97
N THR A 59 -14.04 4.14 -32.83
CA THR A 59 -14.39 5.42 -32.21
C THR A 59 -13.14 6.09 -31.61
N SER A 60 -13.24 7.39 -31.30
CA SER A 60 -12.14 8.13 -30.65
C SER A 60 -11.78 7.54 -29.29
N ALA A 61 -12.78 7.19 -28.48
CA ALA A 61 -12.57 6.58 -27.17
C ALA A 61 -11.89 5.20 -27.24
N GLU A 62 -12.28 4.36 -28.21
CA GLU A 62 -11.62 3.06 -28.42
C GLU A 62 -10.16 3.20 -28.86
N LYS A 63 -9.84 4.25 -29.63
CA LYS A 63 -8.46 4.54 -30.01
C LYS A 63 -7.62 4.99 -28.82
N ASP A 64 -8.16 5.88 -27.98
CA ASP A 64 -7.49 6.31 -26.76
C ASP A 64 -7.19 5.08 -25.86
N LEU A 65 -8.16 4.17 -25.69
CA LEU A 65 -7.96 2.90 -24.97
C LEU A 65 -6.94 1.98 -25.65
N PHE A 66 -6.94 1.89 -26.98
CA PHE A 66 -5.94 1.12 -27.71
C PHE A 66 -4.52 1.65 -27.50
N PHE A 67 -4.31 2.97 -27.54
CA PHE A 67 -3.00 3.56 -27.31
C PHE A 67 -2.58 3.49 -25.84
N HIS A 68 -3.53 3.57 -24.90
CA HIS A 68 -3.31 3.27 -23.48
C HIS A 68 -2.79 1.84 -23.31
N ALA A 69 -3.53 0.87 -23.86
CA ALA A 69 -3.19 -0.54 -23.81
C ALA A 69 -1.84 -0.83 -24.49
N LEU A 70 -1.50 -0.14 -25.57
CA LEU A 70 -0.22 -0.27 -26.25
C LEU A 70 0.96 0.32 -25.45
N ALA A 71 0.71 1.28 -24.56
CA ALA A 71 1.72 1.82 -23.66
C ALA A 71 2.04 0.87 -22.50
N ILE A 72 1.06 0.04 -22.09
CA ILE A 72 1.19 -0.94 -21.00
C ILE A 72 1.65 -2.31 -21.55
N HIS A 73 1.00 -2.77 -22.60
CA HIS A 73 1.18 -4.08 -23.20
C HIS A 73 2.06 -4.02 -24.45
N SER A 74 2.83 -5.09 -24.67
CA SER A 74 3.60 -5.22 -25.91
C SER A 74 2.65 -5.34 -27.11
N ARG A 75 3.03 -4.76 -28.25
CA ARG A 75 2.37 -4.99 -29.56
C ARG A 75 2.26 -6.47 -29.96
N LEU A 76 3.03 -7.35 -29.31
CA LEU A 76 3.00 -8.80 -29.51
C LEU A 76 1.93 -9.52 -28.69
N ARG A 77 1.15 -8.79 -27.87
CA ARG A 77 0.06 -9.31 -27.02
C ARG A 77 -1.29 -8.64 -27.38
N PRO A 78 -1.78 -8.85 -28.61
CA PRO A 78 -3.06 -8.29 -29.04
C PRO A 78 -4.26 -8.87 -28.28
N ASP A 79 -4.08 -10.02 -27.62
CA ASP A 79 -5.03 -10.63 -26.69
C ASP A 79 -5.34 -9.70 -25.51
N LEU A 80 -4.30 -9.22 -24.82
CA LEU A 80 -4.43 -8.32 -23.66
C LEU A 80 -4.95 -6.94 -24.07
N ILE A 81 -4.52 -6.45 -25.23
CA ILE A 81 -4.99 -5.16 -25.76
C ILE A 81 -6.49 -5.23 -26.08
N ALA A 82 -6.96 -6.34 -26.67
CA ALA A 82 -8.39 -6.53 -26.93
C ALA A 82 -9.21 -6.62 -25.64
N GLU A 83 -8.69 -7.32 -24.63
CA GLU A 83 -9.30 -7.42 -23.30
C GLU A 83 -9.46 -6.04 -22.63
N GLU A 84 -8.46 -5.16 -22.77
CA GLU A 84 -8.51 -3.81 -22.21
C GLU A 84 -9.50 -2.89 -22.93
N ILE A 85 -9.61 -3.01 -24.27
CA ILE A 85 -10.58 -2.23 -25.06
C ILE A 85 -12.01 -2.74 -24.85
N ARG A 86 -12.19 -4.04 -24.62
CA ARG A 86 -13.47 -4.78 -24.41
C ARG A 86 -14.43 -4.82 -25.61
N THR A 87 -14.44 -3.80 -26.46
CA THR A 87 -15.37 -3.68 -27.60
C THR A 87 -14.82 -4.19 -28.92
N LYS A 88 -13.52 -4.54 -28.97
CA LYS A 88 -12.81 -4.97 -30.18
C LYS A 88 -12.25 -6.36 -29.98
N THR A 89 -12.33 -7.18 -31.02
CA THR A 89 -11.76 -8.53 -30.98
C THR A 89 -10.24 -8.48 -31.18
N MET A 90 -9.54 -9.55 -30.79
CA MET A 90 -8.10 -9.70 -31.07
C MET A 90 -7.80 -9.57 -32.58
N VAL A 91 -8.69 -10.04 -33.45
CA VAL A 91 -8.54 -9.93 -34.90
C VAL A 91 -8.60 -8.46 -35.34
N ASP A 92 -9.54 -7.68 -34.81
CA ASP A 92 -9.65 -6.24 -35.11
C ASP A 92 -8.42 -5.47 -34.65
N VAL A 93 -7.89 -5.79 -33.47
CA VAL A 93 -6.66 -5.21 -32.92
C VAL A 93 -5.47 -5.53 -33.81
N CYS A 94 -5.30 -6.78 -34.23
CA CYS A 94 -4.25 -7.18 -35.18
C CYS A 94 -4.36 -6.45 -36.53
N LEU A 95 -5.58 -6.31 -37.05
CA LEU A 95 -5.83 -5.56 -38.28
C LEU A 95 -5.49 -4.07 -38.11
N TYR A 96 -5.83 -3.48 -36.96
CA TYR A 96 -5.49 -2.08 -36.69
C TYR A 96 -3.98 -1.86 -36.59
N ILE A 97 -3.27 -2.71 -35.84
CA ILE A 97 -1.80 -2.68 -35.75
C ILE A 97 -1.19 -2.79 -37.14
N ARG A 98 -1.65 -3.72 -37.97
CA ARG A 98 -1.15 -3.88 -39.34
C ARG A 98 -1.43 -2.65 -40.21
N SER A 99 -2.59 -2.00 -40.04
CA SER A 99 -2.91 -0.75 -40.73
C SER A 99 -1.98 0.39 -40.30
N LEU A 100 -1.66 0.49 -39.01
CA LEU A 100 -0.70 1.47 -38.49
C LEU A 100 0.72 1.21 -39.03
N GLU A 101 1.14 -0.06 -39.08
CA GLU A 101 2.42 -0.45 -39.67
C GLU A 101 2.49 -0.14 -41.17
N SER A 102 1.40 -0.34 -41.92
CA SER A 102 1.34 0.06 -43.34
C SER A 102 1.48 1.57 -43.49
N GLY A 103 0.70 2.34 -42.73
CA GLY A 103 0.79 3.80 -42.73
C GLY A 103 2.17 4.30 -42.32
N ALA A 104 2.85 3.63 -41.38
CA ALA A 104 4.22 3.97 -40.99
C ALA A 104 5.25 3.67 -42.10
N ARG A 105 5.01 2.66 -42.96
CA ARG A 105 5.86 2.38 -44.12
C ARG A 105 5.64 3.40 -45.24
N GLU A 106 4.40 3.78 -45.50
CA GLU A 106 4.02 4.73 -46.55
C GLU A 106 4.50 6.15 -46.24
N ASN A 107 4.32 6.60 -45.00
CA ASN A 107 4.82 7.91 -44.55
C ASN A 107 6.35 7.94 -44.36
N GLY A 108 7.00 6.77 -44.49
CA GLY A 108 8.39 6.57 -44.14
C GLY A 108 8.62 6.54 -42.62
N PRO A 109 9.75 5.97 -42.17
CA PRO A 109 10.13 6.07 -40.77
C PRO A 109 10.24 7.56 -40.41
N MET A 110 9.57 7.96 -39.32
CA MET A 110 9.76 9.30 -38.76
C MET A 110 11.26 9.52 -38.57
N PRO A 111 11.87 10.55 -39.17
CA PRO A 111 13.30 10.71 -39.09
C PRO A 111 13.69 10.98 -37.64
N ARG A 112 14.82 10.44 -37.20
CA ARG A 112 15.26 10.51 -35.80
C ARG A 112 15.29 11.93 -35.23
N ARG A 113 15.48 12.93 -36.10
CA ARG A 113 15.49 14.37 -35.75
C ARG A 113 14.11 14.93 -35.37
N ASP A 114 13.03 14.29 -35.82
CA ASP A 114 11.65 14.72 -35.54
C ASP A 114 11.13 14.11 -34.22
N PHE A 115 11.76 13.02 -33.76
CA PHE A 115 11.56 12.57 -32.39
C PHE A 115 12.12 13.63 -31.44
N GLN A 116 11.36 13.95 -30.39
CA GLN A 116 11.93 14.65 -29.24
C GLN A 116 12.94 13.71 -28.58
N ILE A 117 14.19 13.77 -29.05
CA ILE A 117 15.28 12.96 -28.50
C ILE A 117 15.41 13.35 -27.03
N ALA A 118 15.44 12.33 -26.16
CA ALA A 118 15.82 12.55 -24.77
C ALA A 118 17.19 13.23 -24.75
N MET A 119 17.21 14.53 -24.42
CA MET A 119 18.46 15.27 -24.33
C MET A 119 19.17 14.83 -23.07
N GLN A 120 20.45 14.51 -23.18
CA GLN A 120 21.27 14.33 -21.99
C GLN A 120 21.31 15.65 -21.23
N VAL A 121 20.82 15.60 -20.00
CA VAL A 121 20.80 16.71 -19.08
C VAL A 121 22.17 16.78 -18.37
N THR A 122 22.67 17.98 -18.12
CA THR A 122 23.96 18.15 -17.42
C THR A 122 23.81 17.84 -15.93
N ASP A 123 24.87 17.34 -15.29
CA ASP A 123 24.85 17.05 -13.84
C ASP A 123 24.50 18.28 -12.99
N VAL A 124 24.85 19.47 -13.47
CA VAL A 124 24.49 20.76 -12.83
C VAL A 124 22.98 20.97 -12.82
N PHE A 125 22.30 20.62 -13.91
CA PHE A 125 20.85 20.71 -13.98
C PHE A 125 20.20 19.66 -13.08
N VAL A 126 20.71 18.42 -13.05
CA VAL A 126 20.20 17.38 -12.14
C VAL A 126 20.30 17.85 -10.68
N ALA A 127 21.45 18.40 -10.28
CA ALA A 127 21.63 18.95 -8.93
C ALA A 127 20.68 20.12 -8.63
N LEU A 128 20.39 20.97 -9.61
CA LEU A 128 19.41 22.05 -9.49
C LEU A 128 17.98 21.51 -9.36
N GLU A 129 17.63 20.48 -10.14
CA GLU A 129 16.34 19.80 -10.07
C GLU A 129 16.14 19.13 -8.71
N ASP A 130 17.12 18.37 -8.23
CA ASP A 130 17.12 17.75 -6.90
C ASP A 130 16.96 18.83 -5.81
N GLN A 131 17.68 19.95 -5.94
CA GLN A 131 17.54 21.08 -5.00
C GLN A 131 16.12 21.65 -4.99
N LYS A 132 15.47 21.76 -6.15
CA LYS A 132 14.09 22.27 -6.27
C LYS A 132 13.03 21.25 -5.87
N ALA A 133 13.30 19.96 -6.05
CA ALA A 133 12.42 18.87 -5.66
C ALA A 133 12.45 18.60 -4.15
N GLN A 134 13.59 18.89 -3.48
CA GLN A 134 13.78 18.62 -2.06
C GLN A 134 12.67 19.21 -1.16
N PRO A 135 12.23 20.48 -1.32
CA PRO A 135 11.10 21.02 -0.56
C PRO A 135 9.79 20.27 -0.82
N SER A 136 9.53 19.84 -2.05
CA SER A 136 8.33 19.07 -2.40
C SER A 136 8.33 17.70 -1.73
N LEU A 137 9.47 17.00 -1.70
CA LEU A 137 9.61 15.71 -1.01
C LEU A 137 9.40 15.84 0.51
N VAL A 138 9.84 16.95 1.11
CA VAL A 138 9.61 17.21 2.54
C VAL A 138 8.15 17.58 2.82
N ALA A 139 7.47 18.25 1.88
CA ALA A 139 6.08 18.66 2.00
C ALA A 139 5.07 17.54 1.67
N GLU A 140 5.46 16.57 0.83
CA GLU A 140 4.59 15.50 0.33
C GLU A 140 3.86 14.73 1.45
N PRO A 141 4.52 14.23 2.51
CA PRO A 141 3.83 13.57 3.61
C PRO A 141 2.79 14.45 4.31
N GLN A 142 3.01 15.77 4.36
CA GLN A 142 2.04 16.70 4.95
C GLN A 142 0.83 16.88 4.05
N TRP A 143 1.03 16.93 2.73
CA TRP A 143 -0.06 17.01 1.77
C TRP A 143 -0.91 15.75 1.75
N GLU A 144 -0.28 14.58 1.80
CA GLU A 144 -0.98 13.31 1.94
C GLU A 144 -1.83 13.29 3.21
N ASN A 145 -1.27 13.68 4.36
CA ASN A 145 -2.01 13.74 5.61
C ASN A 145 -3.20 14.71 5.54
N ARG A 146 -3.04 15.89 4.90
CA ARG A 146 -4.15 16.83 4.72
C ARG A 146 -5.24 16.27 3.82
N ALA A 147 -4.87 15.67 2.69
CA ALA A 147 -5.84 15.04 1.78
C ALA A 147 -6.65 13.95 2.49
N LEU A 148 -5.99 13.13 3.31
CA LEU A 148 -6.66 12.12 4.13
C LEU A 148 -7.58 12.73 5.19
N GLU A 149 -7.16 13.79 5.87
CA GLU A 149 -8.00 14.49 6.83
C GLU A 149 -9.24 15.10 6.15
N GLU A 150 -9.09 15.66 4.95
CA GLU A 150 -10.18 16.18 4.13
C GLU A 150 -11.16 15.06 3.73
N ASP A 151 -10.66 13.93 3.24
CA ASP A 151 -11.48 12.75 2.91
C ASP A 151 -12.27 12.26 4.14
N ARG A 152 -11.61 12.18 5.30
CA ARG A 152 -12.25 11.83 6.58
C ARG A 152 -13.33 12.83 6.97
N GLN A 153 -13.09 14.12 6.78
CA GLN A 153 -14.09 15.16 7.04
C GLN A 153 -15.30 15.01 6.11
N LEU A 154 -15.07 14.79 4.82
CA LEU A 154 -16.14 14.55 3.84
C LEU A 154 -16.97 13.32 4.21
N GLU A 155 -16.34 12.25 4.69
CA GLU A 155 -17.02 11.05 5.19
C GLU A 155 -17.93 11.36 6.40
N LEU A 156 -17.41 12.11 7.39
CA LEU A 156 -18.21 12.54 8.55
C LEU A 156 -19.39 13.42 8.12
N GLU A 157 -19.16 14.37 7.23
CA GLU A 157 -20.21 15.26 6.73
C GLU A 157 -21.27 14.50 5.95
N ALA A 158 -20.88 13.56 5.08
CA ALA A 158 -21.79 12.73 4.32
C ALA A 158 -22.66 11.90 5.27
N ARG A 159 -22.07 11.30 6.31
CA ARG A 159 -22.80 10.54 7.32
C ARG A 159 -23.69 11.43 8.18
N GLU A 160 -23.24 12.61 8.57
CA GLU A 160 -24.06 13.56 9.32
C GLU A 160 -25.27 14.01 8.50
N LYS A 161 -25.07 14.31 7.21
CA LYS A 161 -26.14 14.64 6.25
C LYS A 161 -27.14 13.48 6.12
N ALA A 162 -26.69 12.23 6.11
CA ALA A 162 -27.54 11.05 6.08
C ALA A 162 -28.34 10.83 7.38
N VAL A 163 -27.77 11.14 8.54
CA VAL A 163 -28.43 10.99 9.85
C VAL A 163 -29.49 12.07 10.10
N ARG A 164 -29.24 13.30 9.61
CA ARG A 164 -30.26 14.35 9.61
C ARG A 164 -31.43 13.86 8.77
N ALA A 165 -32.61 13.74 9.38
CA ALA A 165 -33.81 13.25 8.71
C ALA A 165 -33.96 13.95 7.36
N ARG A 166 -34.24 13.20 6.29
CA ARG A 166 -34.81 13.80 5.09
C ARG A 166 -36.06 14.54 5.53
N LYS A 167 -36.04 15.86 5.35
CA LYS A 167 -37.12 16.77 5.73
C LYS A 167 -38.40 16.30 5.03
N GLY A 168 -39.23 15.54 5.73
CA GLY A 168 -40.47 14.95 5.18
C GLY A 168 -40.72 13.48 5.56
N GLU A 169 -39.70 12.69 5.89
CA GLU A 169 -39.88 11.25 6.19
C GLU A 169 -40.22 10.95 7.66
N ALA A 170 -39.95 11.89 8.58
CA ALA A 170 -40.27 11.72 9.99
C ALA A 170 -41.67 12.24 10.33
N GLN A 171 -42.71 11.64 9.75
CA GLN A 171 -44.09 11.76 10.27
C GLN A 171 -44.30 10.74 11.39
N SER A 172 -43.55 10.84 12.49
CA SER A 172 -43.98 10.15 13.70
C SER A 172 -45.22 10.86 14.23
N GLU A 173 -46.30 10.11 14.45
CA GLU A 173 -47.61 10.65 14.86
C GLU A 173 -47.53 11.41 16.20
N THR A 174 -46.53 11.11 17.03
CA THR A 174 -46.32 11.77 18.32
C THR A 174 -44.98 12.52 18.39
N ASN A 175 -45.00 13.71 19.02
CA ASN A 175 -43.81 14.54 19.25
C ASN A 175 -42.77 13.83 20.16
N GLU A 176 -43.24 12.94 21.05
CA GLU A 176 -42.35 12.22 21.95
C GLU A 176 -41.54 11.13 21.21
N GLU A 177 -42.16 10.40 20.28
CA GLU A 177 -41.45 9.45 19.42
C GLU A 177 -40.41 10.15 18.54
N TYR A 178 -40.75 11.32 17.99
CA TYR A 178 -39.79 12.14 17.24
C TYR A 178 -38.54 12.47 18.07
N ARG A 179 -38.73 12.91 19.32
CA ARG A 179 -37.63 13.24 20.23
C ARG A 179 -36.77 12.02 20.56
N GLN A 180 -37.40 10.86 20.78
CA GLN A 180 -36.70 9.61 21.07
C GLN A 180 -35.90 9.12 19.85
N ASP A 181 -36.49 9.18 18.65
CA ASP A 181 -35.81 8.80 17.41
C ASP A 181 -34.60 9.71 17.11
N VAL A 182 -34.75 11.03 17.28
CA VAL A 182 -33.63 11.97 17.14
C VAL A 182 -32.52 11.67 18.15
N ARG A 183 -32.85 11.32 19.40
CA ARG A 183 -31.86 10.90 20.41
C ARG A 183 -31.16 9.60 20.03
N ARG A 184 -31.90 8.61 19.53
CA ARG A 184 -31.36 7.33 19.07
C ARG A 184 -30.37 7.53 17.92
N ARG A 185 -30.79 8.21 16.85
CA ARG A 185 -29.96 8.54 15.69
C ARG A 185 -28.70 9.31 16.07
N ARG A 186 -28.80 10.26 17.01
CA ARG A 186 -27.63 10.98 17.52
C ARG A 186 -26.69 10.08 18.33
N LYS A 187 -27.21 9.10 19.09
CA LYS A 187 -26.40 8.13 19.83
C LYS A 187 -25.68 7.18 18.87
N GLU A 188 -26.39 6.66 17.88
CA GLU A 188 -25.84 5.81 16.81
C GLU A 188 -24.74 6.53 16.03
N PHE A 189 -24.98 7.78 15.62
CA PHE A 189 -23.96 8.60 14.96
C PHE A 189 -22.72 8.79 15.83
N LYS A 190 -22.90 9.09 17.13
CA LYS A 190 -21.77 9.23 18.07
C LYS A 190 -20.97 7.95 18.22
N GLN A 191 -21.65 6.80 18.28
CA GLN A 191 -21.00 5.50 18.37
C GLN A 191 -20.22 5.22 17.08
N TRP A 192 -20.87 5.40 15.92
CA TRP A 192 -20.23 5.26 14.62
C TRP A 192 -18.99 6.16 14.47
N VAL A 193 -19.04 7.43 14.89
CA VAL A 193 -17.87 8.33 14.88
C VAL A 193 -16.75 7.81 15.78
N ALA A 194 -17.08 7.20 16.92
CA ALA A 194 -16.08 6.63 17.82
C ALA A 194 -15.41 5.40 17.20
N ASP A 195 -16.19 4.50 16.63
CA ASP A 195 -15.73 3.28 15.98
C ASP A 195 -14.86 3.65 14.76
N ARG A 196 -15.35 4.54 13.90
CA ARG A 196 -14.63 5.00 12.71
C ARG A 196 -13.33 5.73 13.02
N ARG A 197 -13.27 6.48 14.13
CA ARG A 197 -12.01 7.09 14.61
C ARG A 197 -10.99 6.05 15.09
N ASN A 198 -11.45 4.91 15.59
CA ASN A 198 -10.53 3.84 15.98
C ASN A 198 -9.99 3.12 14.74
N GLU A 199 -10.85 2.88 13.74
CA GLU A 199 -10.42 2.38 12.42
C GLU A 199 -9.41 3.32 11.76
N TRP A 200 -9.63 4.64 11.76
CA TRP A 200 -8.65 5.57 11.20
C TRP A 200 -7.33 5.60 11.95
N LYS A 201 -7.34 5.43 13.28
CA LYS A 201 -6.09 5.27 14.04
C LYS A 201 -5.36 3.98 13.63
N LEU A 202 -6.10 2.90 13.41
CA LEU A 202 -5.56 1.64 12.91
C LEU A 202 -4.88 1.87 11.56
N GLU A 203 -5.59 2.45 10.59
CA GLU A 203 -5.06 2.81 9.27
C GLU A 203 -3.82 3.70 9.36
N ASP A 204 -3.83 4.73 10.23
CA ASP A 204 -2.69 5.63 10.44
C ASP A 204 -1.47 4.88 11.00
N THR A 205 -1.69 3.94 11.91
CA THR A 205 -0.60 3.09 12.41
C THR A 205 -0.06 2.14 11.34
N LEU A 206 -0.93 1.62 10.45
CA LEU A 206 -0.53 0.77 9.34
C LEU A 206 0.27 1.55 8.28
N ARG A 207 -0.12 2.79 7.98
CA ARG A 207 0.62 3.68 7.07
C ARG A 207 1.99 4.07 7.59
N THR A 208 2.11 4.23 8.92
CA THR A 208 3.37 4.61 9.58
C THR A 208 4.22 3.40 10.00
N LEU A 209 3.96 2.21 9.44
CA LEU A 209 4.72 1.00 9.75
C LEU A 209 6.18 1.15 9.31
N ASP A 210 7.05 1.33 10.30
CA ASP A 210 8.49 1.26 10.17
C ASP A 210 8.99 -0.19 10.31
N PHE A 211 10.23 -0.45 9.91
CA PHE A 211 10.89 -1.74 10.10
C PHE A 211 10.84 -2.21 11.57
N THR A 212 10.94 -1.26 12.50
CA THR A 212 10.90 -1.58 13.94
C THR A 212 9.53 -2.02 14.42
N THR A 213 8.44 -1.46 13.89
CA THR A 213 7.07 -1.87 14.21
C THR A 213 6.73 -3.20 13.54
N LEU A 214 7.12 -3.41 12.28
CA LEU A 214 6.95 -4.69 11.59
C LEU A 214 7.64 -5.85 12.33
N LYS A 215 8.85 -5.61 12.85
CA LYS A 215 9.55 -6.60 13.68
C LYS A 215 8.85 -6.87 15.02
N ALA A 216 8.20 -5.86 15.58
CA ALA A 216 7.40 -6.03 16.78
C ALA A 216 6.16 -6.89 16.47
N MET A 217 5.49 -6.66 15.34
CA MET A 217 4.35 -7.47 14.88
C MET A 217 4.73 -8.93 14.61
N ASP A 218 5.84 -9.19 13.90
CA ASP A 218 6.36 -10.57 13.71
C ASP A 218 6.60 -11.28 15.05
N ARG A 219 7.04 -10.54 16.07
CA ARG A 219 7.19 -11.09 17.42
C ARG A 219 5.86 -11.41 18.08
N VAL A 220 4.82 -10.57 17.94
CA VAL A 220 3.47 -10.88 18.45
C VAL A 220 2.97 -12.19 17.88
N LEU A 221 3.06 -12.33 16.56
CA LEU A 221 2.56 -13.50 15.85
C LEU A 221 3.32 -14.77 16.29
N ARG A 222 4.63 -14.66 16.53
CA ARG A 222 5.41 -15.79 17.06
C ARG A 222 5.09 -16.12 18.51
N ASP A 223 4.98 -15.10 19.36
CA ASP A 223 4.66 -15.29 20.78
C ASP A 223 3.27 -15.94 20.91
N GLU A 224 2.33 -15.63 20.00
CA GLU A 224 1.00 -16.25 19.92
C GLU A 224 1.03 -17.67 19.33
N ASP A 225 1.74 -17.89 18.22
CA ASP A 225 1.99 -19.23 17.65
C ASP A 225 2.57 -20.16 18.73
N GLU A 226 3.56 -19.69 19.49
CA GLU A 226 4.18 -20.43 20.61
C GLU A 226 3.18 -20.69 21.74
N ALA A 227 2.32 -19.73 22.07
CA ALA A 227 1.26 -19.90 23.06
C ALA A 227 0.22 -20.94 22.62
N ARG A 228 -0.18 -20.94 21.34
CA ARG A 228 -1.10 -21.94 20.75
C ARG A 228 -0.48 -23.35 20.76
N VAL A 229 0.81 -23.46 20.42
CA VAL A 229 1.54 -24.75 20.50
C VAL A 229 1.64 -25.24 21.94
N GLN A 230 1.85 -24.35 22.92
CA GLN A 230 1.87 -24.73 24.34
C GLN A 230 0.48 -25.14 24.85
N ALA A 231 -0.58 -24.43 24.43
CA ALA A 231 -1.95 -24.77 24.80
C ALA A 231 -2.37 -26.14 24.24
N ASN A 232 -2.07 -26.40 22.96
CA ASN A 232 -2.41 -27.67 22.31
C ASN A 232 -1.46 -28.81 22.71
N GLY A 233 -0.19 -28.51 23.01
CA GLY A 233 0.81 -29.49 23.42
C GLY A 233 0.70 -29.93 24.89
N ALA A 234 -0.11 -29.25 25.70
CA ALA A 234 -0.40 -29.69 27.08
C ALA A 234 -1.44 -30.83 27.14
N GLU A 235 -2.10 -31.15 26.03
CA GLU A 235 -2.94 -32.34 25.87
C GLU A 235 -2.18 -33.51 25.24
N ILE A 236 -0.85 -33.57 25.43
CA ILE A 236 -0.13 -34.84 25.32
C ILE A 236 -0.54 -35.65 26.54
N VAL A 237 -1.59 -36.46 26.35
CA VAL A 237 -1.97 -37.53 27.25
C VAL A 237 -0.68 -38.23 27.70
N PRO A 238 -0.35 -38.25 29.01
CA PRO A 238 0.86 -38.91 29.48
C PRO A 238 0.82 -40.37 29.04
N ASP A 239 1.75 -40.72 28.16
CA ASP A 239 1.97 -42.05 27.58
C ASP A 239 2.56 -43.03 28.62
N GLU A 240 2.08 -42.99 29.86
CA GLU A 240 2.49 -43.89 30.94
C GLU A 240 1.62 -45.16 31.02
N ALA A 241 0.74 -45.41 30.04
CA ALA A 241 -0.12 -46.59 30.00
C ALA A 241 0.06 -47.49 28.76
N ILE A 242 1.14 -47.34 27.98
CA ILE A 242 1.50 -48.27 26.89
C ILE A 242 2.85 -48.95 27.18
N ALA A 243 3.09 -49.31 28.45
CA ALA A 243 4.03 -50.37 28.80
C ALA A 243 3.26 -51.69 28.89
N GLY A 244 3.02 -52.34 27.75
CA GLY A 244 2.51 -53.72 27.75
C GLY A 244 1.59 -54.14 26.62
N ARG A 245 1.44 -53.37 25.53
CA ARG A 245 0.72 -53.86 24.36
C ARG A 245 1.72 -54.32 23.32
N ASP A 246 1.84 -55.64 23.24
CA ASP A 246 2.68 -56.35 22.29
C ASP A 246 2.45 -55.82 20.87
N PHE A 247 3.59 -55.57 20.22
CA PHE A 247 3.73 -55.06 18.88
C PHE A 247 3.28 -56.16 17.90
N GLU A 248 1.99 -56.21 17.62
CA GLU A 248 1.45 -56.95 16.48
C GLU A 248 1.68 -56.12 15.22
N VAL A 249 2.56 -56.66 14.39
CA VAL A 249 2.84 -56.25 13.01
C VAL A 249 1.56 -56.33 12.19
N VAL A 250 1.48 -55.56 11.09
CA VAL A 250 0.41 -55.51 10.06
C VAL A 250 -0.65 -54.43 10.41
N GLU A 251 -0.89 -53.38 9.62
CA GLU A 251 -1.44 -53.43 8.27
C GLU A 251 -1.35 -52.06 7.57
N SER A 252 -1.45 -52.11 6.24
CA SER A 252 -1.18 -51.09 5.23
C SER A 252 -1.95 -49.76 5.33
N HIS A 253 -1.23 -48.68 4.98
CA HIS A 253 -1.62 -47.27 4.95
C HIS A 253 -2.62 -46.88 3.82
N GLU A 254 -3.46 -47.80 3.34
CA GLU A 254 -4.36 -47.58 2.20
C GLU A 254 -5.85 -47.44 2.58
N GLU A 255 -6.23 -47.70 3.83
CA GLU A 255 -7.66 -47.78 4.21
C GLU A 255 -8.22 -46.50 4.86
N VAL A 256 -7.37 -45.53 5.20
CA VAL A 256 -7.80 -44.27 5.86
C VAL A 256 -8.49 -43.30 4.89
N HIS A 257 -8.16 -43.34 3.59
CA HIS A 257 -8.81 -42.48 2.59
C HIS A 257 -10.20 -42.94 2.16
N ARG A 258 -10.62 -44.18 2.48
CA ARG A 258 -11.95 -44.69 2.08
C ARG A 258 -13.06 -44.37 3.08
N LYS A 259 -12.74 -44.03 4.33
CA LYS A 259 -13.75 -43.77 5.38
C LYS A 259 -14.21 -42.31 5.52
N LEU A 260 -13.58 -41.36 4.83
CA LEU A 260 -14.03 -39.95 4.79
C LEU A 260 -15.06 -39.65 3.69
N ALA A 261 -15.31 -40.58 2.77
CA ALA A 261 -16.25 -40.38 1.67
C ALA A 261 -17.70 -40.89 1.94
N SER A 262 -17.98 -41.53 3.08
CA SER A 262 -19.30 -42.14 3.36
C SER A 262 -20.09 -41.54 4.52
N ALA A 263 -19.68 -40.38 5.05
CA ALA A 263 -20.35 -39.72 6.18
C ALA A 263 -21.20 -38.49 5.77
N ALA A 264 -21.47 -38.30 4.47
CA ALA A 264 -22.22 -37.14 3.95
C ALA A 264 -23.70 -37.42 3.63
N ASP A 265 -24.28 -38.51 4.13
CA ASP A 265 -25.65 -38.88 3.78
C ASP A 265 -26.41 -39.43 5.00
N SER A 266 -26.93 -38.53 5.84
CA SER A 266 -28.04 -38.79 6.79
C SER A 266 -28.36 -37.54 7.62
N GLN A 267 -29.06 -36.57 7.03
CA GLN A 267 -29.99 -35.71 7.78
C GLN A 267 -31.20 -35.37 6.90
N GLN A 268 -32.31 -36.05 7.15
CA GLN A 268 -33.66 -35.72 6.67
C GLN A 268 -34.61 -35.67 7.89
N LEU A 269 -35.68 -34.86 7.76
CA LEU A 269 -36.79 -34.54 8.70
C LEU A 269 -36.58 -33.18 9.40
N VAL A 270 -37.43 -32.14 9.28
CA VAL A 270 -38.83 -31.97 8.84
C VAL A 270 -39.03 -30.51 8.40
N SER A 271 -39.74 -30.24 7.30
CA SER A 271 -40.56 -29.02 7.10
C SER A 271 -41.52 -29.18 5.90
N PRO A 272 -42.64 -28.43 5.86
CA PRO A 272 -43.90 -28.95 5.37
C PRO A 272 -44.21 -28.66 3.89
N VAL A 273 -45.05 -29.56 3.38
CA VAL A 273 -45.80 -29.58 2.12
C VAL A 273 -46.28 -28.19 1.67
N ILE A 274 -45.77 -27.74 0.52
CA ILE A 274 -46.55 -26.96 -0.47
C ILE A 274 -46.34 -27.66 -1.82
N GLU A 275 -47.47 -28.03 -2.40
CA GLU A 275 -47.65 -28.76 -3.64
C GLU A 275 -47.44 -27.81 -4.83
N GLU A 276 -46.43 -28.06 -5.65
CA GLU A 276 -46.23 -27.31 -6.90
C GLU A 276 -45.88 -28.25 -8.07
N GLN A 277 -46.71 -28.13 -9.11
CA GLN A 277 -46.66 -28.88 -10.35
C GLN A 277 -45.41 -28.53 -11.17
N ALA A 278 -44.76 -29.54 -11.73
CA ALA A 278 -43.61 -29.40 -12.61
C ALA A 278 -43.95 -28.70 -13.95
N PRO A 279 -43.18 -27.69 -14.39
CA PRO A 279 -43.18 -27.25 -15.77
C PRO A 279 -42.03 -27.86 -16.59
N SER A 280 -42.35 -27.97 -17.88
CA SER A 280 -41.58 -28.54 -18.98
C SER A 280 -40.24 -27.84 -19.25
N ALA A 281 -39.28 -28.58 -19.80
CA ALA A 281 -37.89 -28.21 -20.08
C ALA A 281 -37.67 -27.10 -21.15
N ALA A 282 -38.65 -26.25 -21.42
CA ALA A 282 -38.55 -25.16 -22.40
C ALA A 282 -38.44 -23.74 -21.80
N GLU A 283 -38.61 -23.57 -20.47
CA GLU A 283 -38.65 -22.24 -19.83
C GLU A 283 -37.38 -21.83 -19.07
N GLN A 284 -36.38 -22.71 -18.95
CA GLN A 284 -35.12 -22.40 -18.24
C GLN A 284 -34.17 -21.44 -19.00
N SER A 285 -34.53 -21.03 -20.22
CA SER A 285 -33.74 -20.06 -21.01
C SER A 285 -34.15 -18.59 -20.78
N VAL A 286 -35.29 -18.30 -20.13
CA VAL A 286 -35.78 -16.92 -19.99
C VAL A 286 -35.49 -16.33 -18.60
N ILE A 287 -35.34 -17.16 -17.58
CA ILE A 287 -35.14 -16.69 -16.19
C ILE A 287 -33.68 -16.24 -15.94
N ALA A 288 -32.70 -16.74 -16.70
CA ALA A 288 -31.30 -16.32 -16.57
C ALA A 288 -31.04 -14.90 -17.10
N ALA A 289 -31.97 -14.30 -17.87
CA ALA A 289 -31.84 -12.92 -18.36
C ALA A 289 -32.59 -11.88 -17.48
N ALA A 290 -33.44 -12.33 -16.55
CA ALA A 290 -34.29 -11.43 -15.76
C ALA A 290 -33.69 -11.07 -14.37
N LEU A 291 -32.69 -11.81 -13.89
CA LEU A 291 -32.13 -11.61 -12.54
C LEU A 291 -30.97 -10.61 -12.46
N ASP A 292 -30.50 -10.06 -13.58
CA ASP A 292 -29.36 -9.12 -13.61
C ASP A 292 -29.76 -7.66 -13.88
N ASP A 293 -31.04 -7.38 -14.10
CA ASP A 293 -31.55 -6.05 -14.48
C ASP A 293 -31.98 -5.18 -13.27
N GLU A 294 -31.95 -5.74 -12.05
CA GLU A 294 -32.24 -5.03 -10.79
C GLU A 294 -30.98 -4.51 -10.08
N MET A 295 -29.78 -4.96 -10.44
CA MET A 295 -28.52 -4.41 -9.90
C MET A 295 -27.93 -3.26 -10.74
N ILE A 296 -28.52 -2.96 -11.89
CA ILE A 296 -28.09 -1.86 -12.74
C ILE A 296 -28.66 -0.56 -12.16
N ASP A 297 -27.77 0.38 -11.85
CA ASP A 297 -28.12 1.72 -11.38
C ASP A 297 -29.20 2.36 -12.28
N PRO A 298 -30.34 2.85 -11.73
CA PRO A 298 -31.43 3.43 -12.51
C PRO A 298 -30.97 4.59 -13.42
N MET A 299 -29.89 5.30 -13.07
CA MET A 299 -29.29 6.34 -13.91
C MET A 299 -28.66 5.79 -15.21
N LEU A 300 -28.07 4.58 -15.15
CA LEU A 300 -27.45 3.92 -16.30
C LEU A 300 -28.49 3.25 -17.20
N ARG A 301 -29.62 2.84 -16.64
CA ARG A 301 -30.75 2.24 -17.35
C ARG A 301 -31.44 3.21 -18.32
N ASP A 302 -31.58 4.47 -17.94
CA ASP A 302 -32.17 5.51 -18.82
C ASP A 302 -31.31 5.83 -20.04
N HIS A 303 -29.99 5.65 -19.93
CA HIS A 303 -29.06 5.89 -21.05
C HIS A 303 -29.05 4.75 -22.07
N SER A 304 -29.35 3.51 -21.66
CA SER A 304 -29.33 2.35 -22.55
C SER A 304 -30.61 2.24 -23.39
N GLN A 305 -31.76 2.72 -22.90
CA GLN A 305 -33.04 2.62 -23.61
C GLN A 305 -33.28 3.77 -24.61
N GLY A 306 -32.49 4.85 -24.57
CA GLY A 306 -32.70 6.04 -25.41
C GLY A 306 -32.21 5.96 -26.86
N ALA A 307 -31.55 4.89 -27.30
CA ALA A 307 -30.80 4.87 -28.56
C ALA A 307 -31.49 4.20 -29.77
N HIS A 308 -32.69 3.64 -29.63
CA HIS A 308 -33.33 2.83 -30.69
C HIS A 308 -34.63 3.42 -31.25
N LEU A 309 -34.63 4.66 -31.74
CA LEU A 309 -35.66 5.12 -32.69
C LEU A 309 -35.08 6.15 -33.67
N ILE A 310 -34.57 5.68 -34.81
CA ILE A 310 -34.42 6.50 -36.02
C ILE A 310 -35.22 5.80 -37.14
N PRO A 311 -36.26 6.43 -37.72
CA PRO A 311 -37.02 5.86 -38.83
C PRO A 311 -36.25 5.98 -40.16
N PRO A 312 -36.52 5.09 -41.14
CA PRO A 312 -35.84 5.09 -42.43
C PRO A 312 -36.31 6.28 -43.29
N SER A 313 -35.40 7.22 -43.56
CA SER A 313 -35.64 8.31 -44.51
C SER A 313 -35.34 7.86 -45.93
N THR A 314 -36.38 7.92 -46.75
CA THR A 314 -36.46 7.58 -48.17
C THR A 314 -35.54 8.43 -49.04
N ALA A 315 -34.88 7.76 -49.98
CA ALA A 315 -34.03 8.32 -51.01
C ALA A 315 -34.81 9.21 -52.00
N ALA A 316 -34.20 10.34 -52.38
CA ALA A 316 -34.53 11.09 -53.57
C ALA A 316 -33.31 11.10 -54.50
N ALA A 317 -33.57 10.75 -55.75
CA ALA A 317 -32.62 10.57 -56.83
C ALA A 317 -32.02 11.89 -57.34
N THR A 318 -30.75 11.85 -57.72
CA THR A 318 -30.27 12.66 -58.84
C THR A 318 -29.20 11.90 -59.62
N SER A 319 -29.51 11.74 -60.90
CA SER A 319 -28.77 11.06 -61.96
C SER A 319 -27.54 11.85 -62.42
N GLY A 320 -26.59 11.15 -63.04
CA GLY A 320 -25.44 11.70 -63.78
C GLY A 320 -24.28 10.70 -63.74
N ASP A 321 -24.35 9.59 -64.47
CA ASP A 321 -23.99 9.46 -65.89
C ASP A 321 -22.50 9.75 -66.18
N ALA A 322 -21.70 8.68 -66.29
CA ALA A 322 -20.78 8.42 -67.42
C ALA A 322 -19.72 7.35 -67.07
N LEU A 323 -19.90 6.17 -67.66
CA LEU A 323 -18.90 5.41 -68.45
C LEU A 323 -17.52 5.08 -67.84
N GLY A 324 -17.27 3.77 -67.69
CA GLY A 324 -15.90 3.24 -67.73
C GLY A 324 -15.66 1.87 -67.08
N HIS A 325 -16.34 0.82 -67.56
CA HIS A 325 -15.85 -0.56 -67.38
C HIS A 325 -14.75 -0.82 -68.43
N PRO A 326 -13.71 -1.59 -68.10
CA PRO A 326 -13.82 -3.02 -68.41
C PRO A 326 -13.30 -3.95 -67.31
N ASP A 327 -13.87 -5.15 -67.38
CA ASP A 327 -13.76 -6.32 -66.53
C ASP A 327 -12.55 -7.21 -66.96
N PRO A 328 -12.39 -8.48 -66.54
CA PRO A 328 -11.44 -8.89 -65.51
C PRO A 328 -10.41 -9.92 -66.01
N ALA A 329 -9.21 -10.02 -65.39
CA ALA A 329 -8.37 -11.21 -65.56
C ALA A 329 -7.33 -11.42 -64.45
N ASN A 330 -7.27 -12.67 -64.01
CA ASN A 330 -6.12 -13.38 -63.44
C ASN A 330 -5.65 -13.05 -62.02
N THR A 331 -6.25 -13.79 -61.07
CA THR A 331 -5.60 -14.22 -59.84
C THR A 331 -4.75 -15.48 -60.08
N PRO A 332 -3.44 -15.46 -59.82
CA PRO A 332 -2.71 -16.69 -59.50
C PRO A 332 -2.71 -16.92 -57.99
N ALA A 333 -3.09 -18.14 -57.59
CA ALA A 333 -2.94 -18.64 -56.24
C ALA A 333 -1.44 -18.73 -55.87
N HIS A 334 -0.99 -17.90 -54.93
CA HIS A 334 0.32 -18.05 -54.31
C HIS A 334 0.19 -18.82 -52.99
N THR A 335 0.54 -20.10 -53.05
CA THR A 335 0.93 -20.92 -51.89
C THR A 335 2.16 -20.30 -51.23
N LEU A 336 2.01 -19.88 -49.97
CA LEU A 336 3.11 -19.42 -49.12
C LEU A 336 3.92 -20.62 -48.60
N PRO A 337 5.26 -20.63 -48.73
CA PRO A 337 6.09 -21.61 -48.05
C PRO A 337 6.22 -21.26 -46.58
N TYR A 338 6.06 -22.27 -45.73
CA TYR A 338 6.30 -22.25 -44.29
C TYR A 338 7.78 -21.93 -44.02
N ALA A 339 8.12 -20.65 -43.84
CA ALA A 339 9.46 -20.24 -43.44
C ALA A 339 9.57 -20.21 -41.92
N GLN A 340 10.27 -21.20 -41.35
CA GLN A 340 10.71 -21.22 -39.96
C GLN A 340 11.60 -19.99 -39.68
N SER A 341 11.05 -19.01 -38.96
CA SER A 341 11.82 -17.89 -38.42
C SER A 341 12.53 -18.34 -37.14
N HIS A 342 13.81 -18.72 -37.25
CA HIS A 342 14.70 -18.79 -36.10
C HIS A 342 15.14 -17.36 -35.73
N PRO A 343 14.94 -16.89 -34.49
CA PRO A 343 15.48 -15.62 -34.05
C PRO A 343 17.01 -15.71 -33.94
N ARG A 344 17.72 -15.19 -34.95
CA ARG A 344 19.15 -14.90 -34.84
C ARG A 344 19.32 -13.58 -34.09
N THR A 345 19.77 -13.67 -32.85
CA THR A 345 20.35 -12.53 -32.13
C THR A 345 21.67 -12.13 -32.83
N PRO A 346 21.89 -10.85 -33.16
CA PRO A 346 23.16 -10.40 -33.70
C PRO A 346 24.24 -10.43 -32.59
N PRO A 347 25.48 -10.86 -32.90
CA PRO A 347 26.56 -10.80 -31.93
C PRO A 347 26.99 -9.35 -31.72
N PHE A 348 26.89 -8.87 -30.48
CA PHE A 348 27.47 -7.60 -30.07
C PHE A 348 28.99 -7.69 -30.18
N THR A 349 29.58 -7.02 -31.16
CA THR A 349 31.02 -6.76 -31.21
C THR A 349 31.35 -5.60 -30.27
N PRO A 350 32.20 -5.79 -29.25
CA PRO A 350 32.64 -4.69 -28.38
C PRO A 350 33.52 -3.72 -29.18
N ALA A 351 33.03 -2.49 -29.37
CA ALA A 351 33.82 -1.39 -29.92
C ALA A 351 34.90 -0.99 -28.90
N SER A 352 36.17 -1.11 -29.29
CA SER A 352 37.30 -0.63 -28.50
C SER A 352 37.41 0.90 -28.65
N LEU A 353 37.30 1.61 -27.53
CA LEU A 353 37.55 3.05 -27.46
C LEU A 353 39.07 3.33 -27.46
N PRO A 354 39.54 4.37 -28.17
CA PRO A 354 40.94 4.79 -28.13
C PRO A 354 41.26 5.51 -26.80
N PRO A 355 42.51 5.39 -26.30
CA PRO A 355 42.93 6.06 -25.07
C PRO A 355 43.10 7.58 -25.28
N GLU A 356 42.47 8.37 -24.41
CA GLU A 356 42.74 9.81 -24.27
C GLU A 356 44.03 10.03 -23.46
N ASP A 357 44.98 10.73 -24.08
CA ASP A 357 46.19 11.23 -23.44
C ASP A 357 45.87 12.51 -22.62
N THR A 358 45.94 12.42 -21.29
CA THR A 358 45.96 13.61 -20.41
C THR A 358 47.40 13.99 -20.05
N PRO A 359 47.83 15.25 -20.21
CA PRO A 359 49.17 15.68 -19.87
C PRO A 359 49.39 15.90 -18.36
N SER A 360 50.53 15.36 -17.91
CA SER A 360 51.23 15.59 -16.64
C SER A 360 51.15 17.02 -16.10
N THR A 361 50.63 17.15 -14.88
CA THR A 361 50.95 18.27 -13.99
C THR A 361 51.87 17.79 -12.88
N SER A 362 53.04 18.43 -12.81
CA SER A 362 54.16 18.06 -11.95
C SER A 362 54.13 18.82 -10.61
N ARG A 363 54.57 18.12 -9.55
CA ARG A 363 55.55 18.57 -8.54
C ARG A 363 55.07 19.52 -7.42
N ALA A 364 55.03 19.01 -6.18
CA ALA A 364 55.99 19.37 -5.11
C ALA A 364 55.71 18.68 -3.76
N SER A 365 56.82 18.45 -3.01
CA SER A 365 56.94 18.13 -1.57
C SER A 365 56.65 16.71 -1.08
N SER A 366 57.69 15.87 -1.15
CA SER A 366 57.84 14.64 -0.36
C SER A 366 58.49 14.94 1.00
N VAL A 367 57.71 14.95 2.07
CA VAL A 367 58.21 14.75 3.43
C VAL A 367 58.27 13.24 3.66
N ALA A 368 59.46 12.72 3.94
CA ALA A 368 59.68 11.31 4.23
C ALA A 368 58.89 10.90 5.50
N PHE A 369 57.72 10.30 5.30
CA PHE A 369 56.97 9.63 6.36
C PHE A 369 57.59 8.26 6.59
N GLU A 370 58.02 7.99 7.82
CA GLU A 370 58.32 6.63 8.26
C GLU A 370 57.16 5.70 7.90
N PRO A 371 57.43 4.44 7.49
CA PRO A 371 56.39 3.47 7.22
C PRO A 371 55.59 3.20 8.50
N SER A 372 54.46 3.89 8.63
CA SER A 372 53.50 3.74 9.71
C SER A 372 53.17 2.26 9.90
N ALA A 373 53.19 1.78 11.15
CA ALA A 373 52.93 0.40 11.57
C ALA A 373 51.58 -0.19 11.07
N GLU A 374 50.76 0.62 10.40
CA GLU A 374 49.50 0.24 9.76
C GLU A 374 49.66 -0.69 8.54
N SER A 375 50.86 -0.74 7.93
CA SER A 375 51.13 -1.61 6.77
C SER A 375 51.27 -3.09 7.11
N GLN A 376 51.38 -3.47 8.39
CA GLN A 376 51.49 -4.87 8.81
C GLN A 376 50.14 -5.57 9.07
N PHE A 377 49.01 -4.85 8.98
CA PHE A 377 47.70 -5.45 9.21
C PHE A 377 47.09 -6.01 7.92
N THR A 378 46.51 -7.22 8.01
CA THR A 378 45.64 -7.75 6.95
C THR A 378 44.46 -6.81 6.68
N ALA A 379 43.93 -6.81 5.46
CA ALA A 379 42.83 -5.91 5.06
C ALA A 379 41.61 -5.99 6.01
N SER A 380 41.31 -7.18 6.53
CA SER A 380 40.26 -7.40 7.54
C SER A 380 40.58 -6.75 8.88
N ALA A 381 41.83 -6.86 9.35
CA ALA A 381 42.29 -6.21 10.58
C ALA A 381 42.26 -4.68 10.44
N ARG A 382 42.64 -4.14 9.28
CA ARG A 382 42.58 -2.70 8.97
C ARG A 382 41.14 -2.16 9.04
N ARG A 383 40.17 -2.84 8.39
CA ARG A 383 38.75 -2.47 8.47
C ARG A 383 38.22 -2.51 9.91
N LYS A 384 38.59 -3.53 10.69
CA LYS A 384 38.17 -3.64 12.11
C LYS A 384 38.77 -2.51 12.97
N LEU A 385 40.03 -2.14 12.74
CA LEU A 385 40.69 -1.02 13.42
C LEU A 385 40.00 0.31 13.09
N GLN A 386 39.79 0.60 11.80
CA GLN A 386 39.10 1.81 11.33
C GLN A 386 37.69 1.91 11.92
N LYS A 387 36.92 0.82 11.90
CA LYS A 387 35.59 0.77 12.52
C LYS A 387 35.64 1.07 14.03
N ARG A 388 36.64 0.54 14.75
CA ARG A 388 36.81 0.81 16.18
C ARG A 388 37.17 2.28 16.45
N LEU A 389 38.08 2.87 15.67
CA LEU A 389 38.44 4.28 15.79
C LEU A 389 37.24 5.18 15.50
N HIS A 390 36.48 4.87 14.45
CA HIS A 390 35.26 5.60 14.11
C HIS A 390 34.21 5.54 15.24
N MET A 391 33.94 4.35 15.78
CA MET A 391 33.00 4.21 16.91
C MET A 391 33.51 4.91 18.18
N ARG A 392 34.83 4.99 18.39
CA ARG A 392 35.42 5.73 19.51
C ARG A 392 35.24 7.24 19.33
N LYS A 393 35.49 7.76 18.13
CA LYS A 393 35.23 9.15 17.75
C LYS A 393 33.77 9.52 17.99
N LYS A 394 32.83 8.72 17.47
CA LYS A 394 31.39 8.95 17.63
C LYS A 394 30.95 8.96 19.11
N ARG A 395 31.55 8.11 19.96
CA ARG A 395 31.27 8.10 21.41
C ARG A 395 31.90 9.27 22.16
N ALA A 396 33.06 9.76 21.72
CA ALA A 396 33.70 10.94 22.30
C ALA A 396 32.92 12.20 21.95
N GLU A 397 32.49 12.33 20.69
CA GLU A 397 31.60 13.40 20.21
C GLU A 397 30.28 13.43 20.98
N ALA A 398 29.62 12.27 21.14
CA ALA A 398 28.38 12.18 21.93
C ALA A 398 28.55 12.52 23.42
N ARG A 399 29.79 12.53 23.94
CA ARG A 399 30.12 12.88 25.33
C ARG A 399 30.75 14.27 25.45
N GLY A 400 30.94 15.00 24.35
CA GLY A 400 31.63 16.28 24.32
C GLY A 400 33.12 16.22 24.71
N LEU A 401 33.76 15.05 24.61
CA LEU A 401 35.17 14.88 24.98
C LEU A 401 36.08 15.03 23.74
N PRO A 402 37.28 15.63 23.88
CA PRO A 402 38.22 15.78 22.77
C PRO A 402 38.66 14.42 22.24
N THR A 403 38.59 14.25 20.91
CA THR A 403 38.88 12.97 20.26
C THR A 403 40.39 12.75 20.15
N VAL A 404 40.94 11.85 20.96
CA VAL A 404 42.33 11.41 20.86
C VAL A 404 42.46 10.35 19.76
N SER A 405 43.07 10.72 18.63
CA SER A 405 43.25 9.86 17.44
C SER A 405 44.45 8.91 17.52
N THR A 406 45.29 9.00 18.56
CA THR A 406 46.51 8.20 18.65
C THR A 406 46.21 6.72 19.00
N ALA A 407 46.70 5.81 18.15
CA ALA A 407 46.44 4.36 18.23
C ALA A 407 47.11 3.64 19.43
N VAL A 408 47.86 4.36 20.27
CA VAL A 408 48.91 3.82 21.16
C VAL A 408 48.38 2.96 22.33
N ARG A 409 47.07 2.90 22.61
CA ARG A 409 46.55 2.17 23.79
C ARG A 409 45.25 1.41 23.57
N LEU A 410 45.17 0.59 22.51
CA LEU A 410 44.18 -0.48 22.49
C LEU A 410 44.71 -1.66 23.32
N LYS A 411 44.49 -1.63 24.66
CA LYS A 411 44.74 -2.81 25.50
C LYS A 411 43.96 -3.99 24.91
N ALA A 412 44.67 -5.08 24.60
CA ALA A 412 44.04 -6.32 24.19
C ALA A 412 42.97 -6.67 25.24
N GLY A 413 41.72 -6.83 24.78
CA GLY A 413 40.58 -7.06 25.67
C GLY A 413 40.88 -8.21 26.62
N ARG A 414 40.43 -8.08 27.87
CA ARG A 414 40.60 -9.07 28.94
C ARG A 414 40.24 -10.46 28.37
N LYS A 415 41.25 -11.32 28.17
CA LYS A 415 41.04 -12.69 27.70
C LYS A 415 40.04 -13.33 28.66
N ARG A 416 38.88 -13.75 28.16
CA ARG A 416 37.91 -14.47 28.98
C ARG A 416 38.61 -15.74 29.43
N SER A 417 38.85 -15.87 30.74
CA SER A 417 39.31 -17.14 31.29
C SER A 417 38.28 -18.20 30.91
N GLU A 418 38.76 -19.24 30.27
CA GLU A 418 38.03 -20.44 29.91
C GLU A 418 37.23 -20.91 31.13
N LYS A 419 35.91 -20.75 31.07
CA LYS A 419 35.02 -21.22 32.12
C LYS A 419 34.98 -22.74 32.02
N VAL A 420 35.70 -23.38 32.94
CA VAL A 420 35.47 -24.76 33.33
C VAL A 420 33.97 -24.98 33.53
N LEU A 421 33.43 -25.93 32.77
CA LEU A 421 32.08 -26.48 32.92
C LEU A 421 31.90 -26.96 34.38
N ARG A 422 31.23 -26.15 35.20
CA ARG A 422 30.61 -26.65 36.45
C ARG A 422 29.13 -26.86 36.15
N GLY A 423 28.70 -28.10 36.38
CA GLY A 423 27.34 -28.58 36.15
C GLY A 423 26.27 -27.92 37.02
N PRO A 424 25.01 -28.34 36.84
CA PRO A 424 23.84 -27.67 37.37
C PRO A 424 23.68 -27.98 38.86
N ALA A 425 24.08 -27.04 39.72
CA ALA A 425 23.66 -27.03 41.12
C ALA A 425 22.42 -26.15 41.26
N ALA A 426 21.38 -26.74 41.84
CA ALA A 426 20.06 -26.17 42.07
C ALA A 426 20.09 -24.74 42.65
N TYR A 427 19.41 -23.82 41.95
CA TYR A 427 19.05 -22.52 42.50
C TYR A 427 17.68 -22.64 43.18
N ALA A 428 17.70 -22.69 44.51
CA ALA A 428 16.53 -22.46 45.35
C ALA A 428 16.10 -20.99 45.23
N LYS A 429 14.81 -20.76 44.94
CA LYS A 429 14.14 -19.45 45.00
C LYS A 429 13.91 -19.05 46.47
N PRO A 430 14.22 -17.82 46.90
CA PRO A 430 13.67 -17.30 48.15
C PRO A 430 12.26 -16.76 47.93
N ALA A 431 11.35 -17.15 48.83
CA ALA A 431 9.95 -16.73 48.90
C ALA A 431 9.83 -15.21 49.19
N SER A 432 9.05 -14.51 48.37
CA SER A 432 8.64 -13.13 48.63
C SER A 432 7.37 -13.11 49.48
N ARG A 433 7.47 -12.39 50.60
CA ARG A 433 6.41 -12.07 51.57
C ARG A 433 5.12 -11.55 50.94
N ASP A 434 4.02 -12.19 51.30
CA ASP A 434 2.67 -11.64 51.27
C ASP A 434 2.54 -10.39 52.13
N SER A 435 1.94 -9.35 51.58
CA SER A 435 1.44 -8.19 52.31
C SER A 435 -0.07 -8.09 52.08
N GLN A 436 -0.83 -8.74 52.96
CA GLN A 436 -2.26 -8.48 53.15
C GLN A 436 -2.43 -7.11 53.83
N ASN A 437 -3.33 -6.28 53.31
CA ASN A 437 -3.84 -5.12 54.02
C ASN A 437 -5.37 -5.16 53.98
N ALA A 438 -5.95 -5.28 55.17
CA ALA A 438 -7.38 -5.23 55.50
C ALA A 438 -8.00 -3.88 55.09
N LEU A 439 -9.23 -3.78 54.57
CA LEU A 439 -10.55 -4.02 55.20
C LEU A 439 -10.80 -3.24 56.50
N SER A 440 -11.38 -2.05 56.33
CA SER A 440 -12.20 -1.27 57.28
C SER A 440 -12.88 -0.19 56.43
N GLY A 441 -14.15 0.17 56.55
CA GLY A 441 -15.22 -0.23 57.44
C GLY A 441 -16.49 0.50 56.98
N ASP A 442 -17.61 -0.13 57.30
CA ASP A 442 -18.99 0.20 57.01
C ASP A 442 -19.51 1.37 57.86
N ALA A 443 -20.40 2.21 57.31
CA ALA A 443 -21.34 3.06 58.07
C ALA A 443 -22.42 3.63 57.14
N ALA A 444 -23.65 3.26 57.44
CA ALA A 444 -24.88 3.49 56.70
C ALA A 444 -25.68 4.73 57.18
N ILE A 445 -26.81 4.94 56.49
CA ILE A 445 -28.06 5.63 56.89
C ILE A 445 -28.20 7.11 56.48
N GLY A 446 -29.30 7.39 55.74
CA GLY A 446 -29.64 8.68 55.11
C GLY A 446 -30.62 9.57 55.89
N PRO A 447 -31.70 10.07 55.24
CA PRO A 447 -32.04 11.50 54.96
C PRO A 447 -33.13 12.03 55.94
N PRO A 448 -33.98 13.10 55.71
CA PRO A 448 -34.22 14.01 54.56
C PRO A 448 -34.54 15.52 54.92
N VAL A 449 -35.02 16.29 53.92
CA VAL A 449 -36.11 17.32 53.98
C VAL A 449 -35.80 18.80 53.58
N GLU A 450 -36.58 19.24 52.57
CA GLU A 450 -37.16 20.57 52.22
C GLU A 450 -36.39 21.79 51.62
N ALA A 451 -36.81 22.11 50.39
CA ALA A 451 -37.57 23.30 49.92
C ALA A 451 -37.09 24.76 50.18
N GLY A 452 -37.25 25.56 49.12
CA GLY A 452 -37.15 27.04 49.07
C GLY A 452 -35.86 27.48 48.35
N GLY A 453 -35.87 28.09 47.16
CA GLY A 453 -36.69 29.23 46.72
C GLY A 453 -35.84 30.51 46.88
N GLY A 454 -35.36 31.10 45.78
CA GLY A 454 -34.68 32.40 45.86
C GLY A 454 -33.69 32.70 44.75
N SER A 455 -34.18 33.38 43.72
CA SER A 455 -33.39 34.12 42.73
C SER A 455 -32.54 35.19 43.39
N GLN A 456 -31.25 35.30 43.05
CA GLN A 456 -30.57 36.59 42.94
C GLN A 456 -29.29 36.50 42.10
N ILE A 457 -29.22 37.44 41.17
CA ILE A 457 -28.12 37.72 40.25
C ILE A 457 -26.93 38.24 41.07
N GLY A 458 -25.85 37.48 41.11
CA GLY A 458 -24.60 37.85 41.76
C GLY A 458 -23.42 37.69 40.79
N VAL A 459 -22.82 38.81 40.42
CA VAL A 459 -21.58 38.91 39.64
C VAL A 459 -20.47 38.26 40.46
N GLY A 460 -20.09 37.03 40.08
CA GLY A 460 -19.07 36.24 40.76
C GLY A 460 -17.67 36.51 40.21
N HIS A 461 -16.84 37.18 41.01
CA HIS A 461 -15.39 37.00 40.97
C HIS A 461 -15.08 35.52 41.18
N GLN A 462 -14.58 34.84 40.14
CA GLN A 462 -14.03 33.49 40.25
C GLN A 462 -12.75 33.53 41.07
N ALA A 463 -12.89 33.30 42.37
CA ALA A 463 -11.82 32.79 43.20
C ALA A 463 -11.44 31.41 42.68
N SER A 464 -10.19 31.29 42.26
CA SER A 464 -9.51 30.06 41.89
C SER A 464 -9.56 29.06 43.04
N SER A 465 -10.50 28.12 42.99
CA SER A 465 -10.47 26.92 43.82
C SER A 465 -9.34 26.04 43.33
N GLU A 466 -8.17 26.24 43.93
CA GLU A 466 -6.96 25.45 43.75
C GLU A 466 -7.24 24.03 44.25
N SER A 467 -7.77 23.19 43.36
CA SER A 467 -7.97 21.77 43.63
C SER A 467 -6.58 21.16 43.87
N LEU A 468 -6.32 20.75 45.12
CA LEU A 468 -5.22 19.88 45.51
C LEU A 468 -5.34 18.55 44.77
N ARG A 469 -4.97 18.55 43.49
CA ARG A 469 -4.66 17.33 42.74
C ARG A 469 -3.43 16.75 43.41
N LYS A 470 -3.66 15.81 44.31
CA LYS A 470 -2.65 14.88 44.83
C LYS A 470 -1.87 14.39 43.61
N ARG A 471 -0.68 14.95 43.40
CA ARG A 471 0.27 14.51 42.39
C ARG A 471 0.73 13.12 42.83
N SER A 472 -0.07 12.11 42.54
CA SER A 472 0.37 10.72 42.64
C SER A 472 1.54 10.61 41.70
N ARG A 473 2.75 10.53 42.26
CA ARG A 473 3.96 10.28 41.49
C ARG A 473 3.76 8.92 40.84
N HIS A 474 3.29 8.91 39.58
CA HIS A 474 3.19 7.70 38.80
C HIS A 474 4.59 7.10 38.79
N ARG A 475 4.72 5.90 39.38
CA ARG A 475 5.93 5.09 39.22
C ARG A 475 6.03 4.83 37.73
N HIS A 476 6.89 5.59 37.05
CA HIS A 476 7.30 5.23 35.71
C HIS A 476 7.85 3.81 35.83
N VAL A 477 7.16 2.85 35.22
CA VAL A 477 7.63 1.46 35.10
C VAL A 477 8.84 1.51 34.16
N SER A 478 9.98 1.91 34.72
CA SER A 478 11.27 1.99 34.04
C SER A 478 11.75 0.56 33.81
N GLY A 479 11.41 -0.01 32.66
CA GLY A 479 11.86 -1.36 32.32
C GLY A 479 11.29 -1.94 31.04
N VAL A 480 10.17 -1.41 30.55
CA VAL A 480 9.60 -1.90 29.29
C VAL A 480 10.54 -1.51 28.15
N THR A 481 11.18 -2.51 27.53
CA THR A 481 12.07 -2.29 26.39
C THR A 481 11.28 -1.74 25.21
N LEU A 482 11.94 -1.02 24.29
CA LEU A 482 11.29 -0.39 23.14
C LEU A 482 10.36 -1.35 22.36
N PRO A 483 10.74 -2.63 22.09
CA PRO A 483 9.82 -3.59 21.49
C PRO A 483 8.52 -3.76 22.27
N TYR A 484 8.56 -3.98 23.60
CA TYR A 484 7.35 -4.15 24.40
C TYR A 484 6.49 -2.89 24.46
N LYS A 485 7.09 -1.69 24.35
CA LYS A 485 6.31 -0.45 24.22
C LYS A 485 5.59 -0.38 22.88
N LEU A 486 6.21 -0.84 21.80
CA LEU A 486 5.57 -0.93 20.49
C LEU A 486 4.45 -1.97 20.51
N LEU A 487 4.67 -3.12 21.16
CA LEU A 487 3.64 -4.14 21.35
C LEU A 487 2.43 -3.60 22.11
N GLN A 488 2.69 -2.88 23.21
CA GLN A 488 1.61 -2.28 23.98
C GLN A 488 0.85 -1.24 23.14
N LYS A 489 1.55 -0.41 22.37
CA LYS A 489 0.90 0.54 21.46
C LYS A 489 0.03 -0.15 20.40
N LEU A 490 0.49 -1.27 19.83
CA LEU A 490 -0.28 -2.04 18.84
C LEU A 490 -1.56 -2.59 19.49
N ARG A 491 -1.46 -3.17 20.69
CA ARG A 491 -2.61 -3.64 21.47
C ARG A 491 -3.57 -2.52 21.86
N ASP A 492 -3.05 -1.36 22.26
CA ASP A 492 -3.85 -0.18 22.62
C ASP A 492 -4.66 0.34 21.41
N VAL A 493 -4.20 0.08 20.18
CA VAL A 493 -4.86 0.42 18.92
C VAL A 493 -5.84 -0.67 18.46
N GLY A 494 -5.82 -1.84 19.10
CA GLY A 494 -6.65 -3.00 18.73
C GLY A 494 -5.98 -3.97 17.74
N LEU A 495 -4.70 -3.77 17.42
CA LEU A 495 -3.90 -4.74 16.66
C LEU A 495 -3.43 -5.85 17.60
N ASP A 496 -4.31 -6.83 17.82
CA ASP A 496 -3.93 -8.09 18.44
C ASP A 496 -3.57 -9.14 17.38
N ALA A 497 -3.02 -10.25 17.84
CA ALA A 497 -2.56 -11.33 16.99
C ALA A 497 -3.69 -11.98 16.17
N ASP A 498 -4.87 -12.14 16.78
CA ASP A 498 -6.10 -12.60 16.11
C ASP A 498 -6.58 -11.61 15.04
N ALA A 499 -6.66 -10.32 15.38
CA ALA A 499 -7.05 -9.26 14.44
C ALA A 499 -6.10 -9.19 13.23
N LEU A 500 -4.80 -9.38 13.45
CA LEU A 500 -3.82 -9.45 12.37
C LEU A 500 -4.04 -10.65 11.45
N GLN A 501 -4.35 -11.83 12.02
CA GLN A 501 -4.65 -13.02 11.24
C GLN A 501 -5.93 -12.86 10.40
N GLU A 502 -6.97 -12.25 10.98
CA GLU A 502 -8.26 -12.03 10.32
C GLU A 502 -8.19 -10.96 9.23
N GLU A 503 -7.59 -9.79 9.49
CA GLU A 503 -7.69 -8.64 8.58
C GLU A 503 -6.54 -8.53 7.57
N CYS A 504 -5.32 -9.03 7.87
CA CYS A 504 -4.13 -8.57 7.15
C CYS A 504 -3.14 -9.67 6.69
N VAL A 505 -3.26 -10.92 7.13
CA VAL A 505 -2.10 -11.85 7.09
C VAL A 505 -2.39 -13.23 6.48
N GLY A 506 -3.62 -13.55 6.08
CA GLY A 506 -3.87 -14.78 5.31
C GLY A 506 -3.08 -14.85 3.99
N ILE A 507 -2.76 -13.69 3.40
CA ILE A 507 -2.12 -13.59 2.07
C ILE A 507 -0.61 -13.29 2.15
N VAL A 508 -0.18 -12.53 3.16
CA VAL A 508 1.21 -12.06 3.25
C VAL A 508 1.94 -12.84 4.34
N ASN A 509 2.83 -13.75 3.96
CA ASN A 509 3.67 -14.48 4.90
C ASN A 509 4.70 -13.52 5.56
N LEU A 510 4.26 -12.83 6.62
CA LEU A 510 5.04 -11.81 7.35
C LEU A 510 6.38 -12.34 7.87
N LYS A 511 6.54 -13.67 7.99
CA LYS A 511 7.79 -14.33 8.38
C LYS A 511 8.96 -14.00 7.44
N GLY A 512 8.70 -13.57 6.19
CA GLY A 512 9.70 -13.21 5.19
C GLY A 512 9.97 -11.71 4.99
N LEU A 513 9.01 -10.84 5.31
CA LEU A 513 9.07 -9.40 5.03
C LEU A 513 10.27 -8.66 5.66
N PRO A 514 10.64 -8.93 6.92
CA PRO A 514 11.83 -8.31 7.53
C PRO A 514 13.16 -8.69 6.88
N ARG A 515 13.19 -9.63 5.92
CA ARG A 515 14.39 -9.99 5.16
C ARG A 515 14.46 -9.29 3.79
N LEU A 516 13.35 -8.72 3.31
CA LEU A 516 13.23 -8.05 2.01
C LEU A 516 13.53 -6.54 2.11
N MET A 517 13.25 -5.93 3.26
CA MET A 517 13.70 -4.59 3.64
C MET A 517 15.02 -4.66 4.38
#